data_AF-A0A4U2Z7I4-F1
#
_entry.id   AF-A0A4U2Z7I4-F1
#
_cell.length_a   1.000
_cell.length_b   1.000
_cell.length_c   1.000
_cell.angle_alpha   90.00
_cell.angle_beta   90.00
_cell.angle_gamma   90.00
#
_symmetry.space_group_name_H-M   'P 1'
#
loop_
_entity.id
_entity.type
_entity.pdbx_description
1 polymer ?
#
loop_
_entity_poly.entity_id
_entity_poly.type
_entity_poly.pdbx_seq_one_letter_code
_entity_poly.pdbx_strand_id
1 'polypeptide(L)'
;MNNITKIVNGGYYCIEWGESVYASDEIQDFWEADRFGNVCKLNIQLLYNSGSKILQNEPKVLKVLGEKQKEKIELNYQVFLDKNKKLDNVRQFLYKDTIIFSYSIENELYLAESYIFRELTEDVFIVFDEQMTLKYLIIEKTSTFNYQNINNDLYNLEAETKYDLIKLYFKIYTYNQNDVVEIQNLIDEIISFKKNTANLDLGISVFLNEEITYLKDELVDSEEV
;
A
#
# COMPACT_ATOMS: atom_id res chain seq x y z
N MET A 1 7.88 24.35 3.41
CA MET A 1 7.15 23.08 3.17
C MET A 1 7.66 22.10 4.19
N ASN A 2 6.78 21.46 4.97
CA ASN A 2 7.20 20.36 5.82
C ASN A 2 7.76 19.25 4.91
N ASN A 3 8.85 18.62 5.32
CA ASN A 3 9.36 17.46 4.58
C ASN A 3 8.35 16.31 4.76
N ILE A 4 7.88 15.75 3.64
CA ILE A 4 7.02 14.57 3.67
C ILE A 4 7.93 13.35 3.66
N THR A 5 7.84 12.54 4.70
CA THR A 5 8.53 11.26 4.80
C THR A 5 7.63 10.15 4.30
N LYS A 6 8.12 9.33 3.37
CA LYS A 6 7.40 8.21 2.75
C LYS A 6 8.26 6.97 2.87
N ILE A 7 7.80 6.01 3.66
CA ILE A 7 8.54 4.80 4.01
C ILE A 7 7.66 3.59 3.74
N VAL A 8 8.28 2.53 3.25
CA VAL A 8 7.70 1.19 3.21
C VAL A 8 8.56 0.30 4.09
N ASN A 9 7.98 -0.40 5.07
CA ASN A 9 8.72 -1.23 6.01
C ASN A 9 7.89 -2.43 6.47
N GLY A 10 8.40 -3.65 6.30
CA GLY A 10 7.57 -4.85 6.40
C GLY A 10 6.34 -4.70 5.50
N GLY A 11 5.24 -5.36 5.79
CA GLY A 11 3.98 -5.15 5.05
C GLY A 11 3.29 -3.81 5.29
N TYR A 12 3.99 -2.68 5.54
CA TYR A 12 3.38 -1.38 5.87
C TYR A 12 3.86 -0.22 4.98
N TYR A 13 2.94 0.68 4.64
CA TYR A 13 3.18 2.00 4.04
C TYR A 13 3.03 3.08 5.10
N CYS A 14 4.09 3.82 5.38
CA CYS A 14 4.13 4.94 6.32
C CYS A 14 4.31 6.26 5.57
N ILE A 15 3.42 7.22 5.81
CA ILE A 15 3.46 8.56 5.22
C ILE A 15 3.31 9.57 6.36
N GLU A 16 4.28 10.47 6.52
CA GLU A 16 4.31 11.48 7.57
C GLU A 16 4.57 12.86 6.96
N TRP A 17 3.73 13.84 7.27
CA TRP A 17 3.87 15.24 6.83
C TRP A 17 3.78 16.26 7.97
N GLY A 18 3.72 15.79 9.21
CA GLY A 18 3.79 16.58 10.42
C GLY A 18 4.11 15.74 11.65
N GLU A 19 4.58 16.40 12.71
CA GLU A 19 4.93 15.77 13.97
C GLU A 19 3.66 15.32 14.71
N SER A 20 3.55 14.01 14.91
CA SER A 20 2.46 13.39 15.67
C SER A 20 2.64 13.59 17.16
N VAL A 21 1.56 13.96 17.83
CA VAL A 21 1.49 14.00 19.31
C VAL A 21 0.32 13.20 19.87
N TYR A 22 -0.52 12.64 19.00
CA TYR A 22 -1.64 11.79 19.35
C TYR A 22 -1.68 10.55 18.44
N ALA A 23 -1.77 9.40 19.09
CA ALA A 23 -1.82 8.07 18.51
C ALA A 23 -3.19 7.42 18.83
N SER A 24 -3.83 6.77 17.84
CA SER A 24 -4.89 5.78 18.09
C SER A 24 -4.29 4.49 18.71
N ASP A 25 -5.11 3.53 19.14
CA ASP A 25 -4.66 2.19 19.58
C ASP A 25 -4.94 1.09 18.53
N GLU A 26 -5.16 1.45 17.26
CA GLU A 26 -5.48 0.49 16.19
C GLU A 26 -4.25 -0.28 15.69
N ILE A 27 -4.46 -1.55 15.33
CA ILE A 27 -3.39 -2.52 15.01
C ILE A 27 -3.05 -2.59 13.51
N GLN A 28 -4.03 -2.32 12.64
CA GLN A 28 -3.88 -2.50 11.18
C GLN A 28 -3.53 -1.18 10.48
N ASP A 29 -4.54 -0.34 10.24
CA ASP A 29 -4.38 0.97 9.62
C ASP A 29 -4.46 2.04 10.69
N PHE A 30 -3.51 2.97 10.66
CA PHE A 30 -3.24 3.86 11.77
C PHE A 30 -3.12 5.31 11.33
N TRP A 31 -3.95 6.16 11.91
CA TRP A 31 -4.04 7.58 11.61
C TRP A 31 -3.60 8.37 12.85
N GLU A 32 -2.72 9.34 12.65
CA GLU A 32 -2.13 10.13 13.74
C GLU A 32 -2.37 11.62 13.54
N ALA A 33 -2.45 12.35 14.64
CA ALA A 33 -2.76 13.77 14.63
C ALA A 33 -1.63 14.63 15.20
N ASP A 34 -1.49 15.82 14.62
CA ASP A 34 -0.61 16.87 15.13
C ASP A 34 -1.23 17.56 16.36
N ARG A 35 -0.46 18.49 16.94
CA ARG A 35 -0.88 19.27 18.11
C ARG A 35 -2.10 20.18 17.86
N PHE A 36 -2.47 20.42 16.61
CA PHE A 36 -3.62 21.21 16.22
C PHE A 36 -4.87 20.34 15.99
N GLY A 37 -4.74 19.02 16.13
CA GLY A 37 -5.82 18.06 15.97
C GLY A 37 -6.08 17.67 14.51
N ASN A 38 -5.09 17.87 13.64
CA ASN A 38 -5.19 17.53 12.22
C ASN A 38 -4.42 16.25 11.91
N VAL A 39 -4.95 15.41 11.02
CA VAL A 39 -4.24 14.21 10.53
C VAL A 39 -2.90 14.64 9.92
N CYS A 40 -1.81 14.06 10.40
CA CYS A 40 -0.45 14.40 9.97
C CYS A 40 0.43 13.19 9.62
N LYS A 41 -0.03 11.98 9.95
CA LYS A 41 0.69 10.74 9.66
C LYS A 41 -0.26 9.56 9.49
N LEU A 42 0.12 8.65 8.62
CA LEU A 42 -0.60 7.44 8.24
C LEU A 42 0.36 6.25 8.25
N ASN A 43 -0.08 5.13 8.80
CA ASN A 43 0.55 3.82 8.57
C ASN A 43 -0.53 2.86 8.09
N ILE A 44 -0.34 2.23 6.95
CA ILE A 44 -1.36 1.38 6.31
C ILE A 44 -0.75 0.00 6.09
N GLN A 45 -1.46 -1.04 6.53
CA GLN A 45 -1.00 -2.42 6.41
C GLN A 45 -1.43 -3.05 5.09
N LEU A 46 -0.50 -3.74 4.42
CA LEU A 46 -0.79 -4.72 3.39
C LEU A 46 -1.27 -6.03 4.04
N LEU A 47 -2.42 -6.51 3.57
CA LEU A 47 -3.12 -7.67 4.12
C LEU A 47 -2.81 -8.95 3.33
N TYR A 48 -2.48 -10.00 4.06
CA TYR A 48 -2.56 -11.38 3.60
C TYR A 48 -4.02 -11.71 3.27
N ASN A 49 -4.40 -11.74 2.00
CA ASN A 49 -5.80 -11.99 1.64
C ASN A 49 -6.01 -12.28 0.14
N SER A 50 -6.90 -13.23 -0.15
CA SER A 50 -7.57 -13.43 -1.46
C SER A 50 -8.20 -12.17 -2.10
N GLY A 51 -8.40 -11.10 -1.32
CA GLY A 51 -8.90 -9.81 -1.78
C GLY A 51 -7.86 -8.90 -2.46
N SER A 52 -6.56 -9.18 -2.29
CA SER A 52 -5.45 -8.40 -2.86
C SER A 52 -5.27 -8.75 -4.34
N LYS A 53 -5.28 -7.75 -5.24
CA LYS A 53 -5.20 -8.01 -6.69
C LYS A 53 -4.25 -7.07 -7.41
N ILE A 54 -3.46 -7.63 -8.33
CA ILE A 54 -2.74 -6.86 -9.35
C ILE A 54 -3.67 -6.65 -10.55
N LEU A 55 -3.99 -5.40 -10.84
CA LEU A 55 -4.91 -5.02 -11.90
C LEU A 55 -4.16 -4.87 -13.23
N GLN A 56 -4.72 -5.46 -14.29
CA GLN A 56 -4.19 -5.33 -15.65
C GLN A 56 -4.72 -4.09 -16.37
N ASN A 57 -5.94 -3.67 -16.03
CA ASN A 57 -6.62 -2.53 -16.63
C ASN A 57 -6.74 -1.40 -15.60
N GLU A 58 -6.74 -0.15 -16.10
CA GLU A 58 -6.90 1.02 -15.25
C GLU A 58 -8.27 0.97 -14.53
N PRO A 59 -8.27 1.02 -13.18
CA PRO A 59 -9.51 1.03 -12.43
C PRO A 59 -10.23 2.39 -12.56
N LYS A 60 -11.57 2.37 -12.56
CA LYS A 60 -12.38 3.60 -12.74
C LYS A 60 -12.05 4.68 -11.71
N VAL A 61 -11.71 4.28 -10.48
CA VAL A 61 -11.31 5.21 -9.40
C VAL A 61 -10.13 6.11 -9.82
N LEU A 62 -9.11 5.53 -10.46
CA LEU A 62 -7.95 6.26 -10.94
C LEU A 62 -8.27 7.09 -12.17
N LYS A 63 -9.09 6.56 -13.09
CA LYS A 63 -9.53 7.32 -14.27
C LYS A 63 -10.20 8.63 -13.86
N VAL A 64 -11.15 8.60 -12.92
CA VAL A 64 -11.83 9.83 -12.44
C VAL A 64 -10.92 10.71 -11.61
N LEU A 65 -10.01 10.13 -10.82
CA LEU A 65 -8.99 10.89 -10.10
C LEU A 65 -8.13 11.72 -11.06
N GLY A 66 -7.84 11.22 -12.27
CA GLY A 66 -7.13 11.94 -13.32
C GLY A 66 -7.96 13.02 -14.03
N GLU A 67 -9.28 12.91 -14.03
CA GLU A 67 -10.21 13.85 -14.68
C GLU A 67 -10.67 14.99 -13.76
N LYS A 68 -10.77 14.76 -12.45
CA LYS A 68 -11.25 15.74 -11.47
C LYS A 68 -10.13 16.66 -10.96
N GLN A 69 -10.48 17.92 -10.70
CA GLN A 69 -9.60 18.83 -9.96
C GLN A 69 -9.46 18.34 -8.51
N LYS A 70 -8.22 18.19 -8.05
CA LYS A 70 -7.90 17.74 -6.70
C LYS A 70 -7.81 18.94 -5.78
N GLU A 71 -8.62 18.94 -4.72
CA GLU A 71 -8.57 19.97 -3.66
C GLU A 71 -7.77 19.42 -2.48
N LYS A 72 -6.77 20.18 -2.02
CA LYS A 72 -6.06 19.88 -0.78
C LYS A 72 -7.03 19.96 0.40
N ILE A 73 -6.94 19.00 1.31
CA ILE A 73 -7.75 18.96 2.52
C ILE A 73 -6.87 18.86 3.76
N GLU A 74 -7.31 19.53 4.82
CA GLU A 74 -6.85 19.28 6.18
C GLU A 74 -7.96 18.52 6.91
N LEU A 75 -7.67 17.31 7.39
CA LEU A 75 -8.65 16.49 8.10
C LEU A 75 -8.54 16.74 9.59
N ASN A 76 -9.58 17.31 10.19
CA ASN A 76 -9.70 17.30 11.64
C ASN A 76 -9.88 15.85 12.11
N TYR A 77 -8.95 15.37 12.94
CA TYR A 77 -8.85 13.98 13.33
C TYR A 77 -10.10 13.45 14.03
N GLN A 78 -10.64 14.20 14.99
CA GLN A 78 -11.83 13.75 15.73
C GLN A 78 -13.07 13.67 14.84
N VAL A 79 -13.30 14.68 14.00
CA VAL A 79 -14.42 14.68 13.05
C VAL A 79 -14.30 13.53 12.06
N PHE A 80 -13.08 13.24 11.61
CA PHE A 80 -12.79 12.15 10.70
C PHE A 80 -13.09 10.78 11.35
N LEU A 81 -12.65 10.55 12.60
CA LEU A 81 -12.94 9.33 13.35
C LEU A 81 -14.44 9.15 13.66
N ASP A 82 -15.14 10.22 14.05
CA ASP A 82 -16.58 10.17 14.35
C ASP A 82 -17.40 9.66 13.15
N LYS A 83 -16.95 10.00 11.94
CA LYS A 83 -17.54 9.56 10.67
C LYS A 83 -17.06 8.16 10.26
N ASN A 84 -15.84 7.79 10.61
CA ASN A 84 -15.17 6.56 10.17
C ASN A 84 -14.73 5.74 11.38
N LYS A 85 -15.71 5.15 12.06
CA LYS A 85 -15.51 4.44 13.34
C LYS A 85 -14.56 3.24 13.28
N LYS A 86 -14.26 2.74 12.09
CA LYS A 86 -13.33 1.65 11.84
C LYS A 86 -12.58 1.97 10.55
N LEU A 87 -11.27 2.17 10.66
CA LEU A 87 -10.41 2.58 9.55
C LEU A 87 -9.55 1.43 9.07
N ASP A 88 -10.07 0.21 9.02
CA ASP A 88 -9.34 -0.94 8.49
C ASP A 88 -9.65 -1.11 7.01
N ASN A 89 -8.62 -1.10 6.17
CA ASN A 89 -8.79 -1.49 4.78
C ASN A 89 -9.22 -2.97 4.70
N VAL A 90 -10.06 -3.32 3.71
CA VAL A 90 -10.61 -4.67 3.55
C VAL A 90 -10.19 -5.33 2.24
N ARG A 91 -9.71 -4.53 1.28
CA ARG A 91 -9.17 -4.98 -0.01
C ARG A 91 -8.12 -4.00 -0.48
N GLN A 92 -7.21 -4.49 -1.30
CA GLN A 92 -6.13 -3.70 -1.84
C GLN A 92 -5.82 -4.07 -3.28
N PHE A 93 -5.44 -3.08 -4.06
CA PHE A 93 -5.21 -3.24 -5.48
C PHE A 93 -3.92 -2.55 -5.88
N LEU A 94 -3.08 -3.24 -6.65
CA LEU A 94 -1.92 -2.66 -7.29
C LEU A 94 -2.23 -2.45 -8.77
N TYR A 95 -2.13 -1.21 -9.25
CA TYR A 95 -2.17 -0.88 -10.68
C TYR A 95 -0.97 -0.02 -11.01
N LYS A 96 -0.05 -0.52 -11.84
CA LYS A 96 1.23 0.14 -12.13
C LYS A 96 1.94 0.54 -10.82
N ASP A 97 2.29 1.82 -10.70
CA ASP A 97 2.99 2.41 -9.55
C ASP A 97 2.00 3.07 -8.56
N THR A 98 0.81 2.50 -8.44
CA THR A 98 -0.28 3.03 -7.61
C THR A 98 -0.93 1.90 -6.82
N ILE A 99 -1.06 2.10 -5.51
CA ILE A 99 -1.81 1.20 -4.63
C ILE A 99 -3.11 1.87 -4.21
N ILE A 100 -4.19 1.09 -4.23
CA ILE A 100 -5.53 1.52 -3.82
C ILE A 100 -5.96 0.64 -2.65
N PHE A 101 -6.15 1.25 -1.49
CA PHE A 101 -6.75 0.62 -0.33
C PHE A 101 -8.25 0.92 -0.32
N SER A 102 -9.06 -0.13 -0.20
CA SER A 102 -10.52 -0.06 -0.14
C SER A 102 -10.98 -0.28 1.28
N TYR A 103 -11.79 0.65 1.78
CA TYR A 103 -12.45 0.59 3.09
C TYR A 103 -13.92 0.15 2.96
N SER A 104 -14.35 -0.19 1.73
CA SER A 104 -15.68 -0.73 1.43
C SER A 104 -15.58 -2.19 0.94
N ILE A 105 -16.57 -3.00 1.34
CA ILE A 105 -16.75 -4.39 0.92
C ILE A 105 -17.51 -4.49 -0.42
N GLU A 106 -18.08 -3.37 -0.89
CA GLU A 106 -18.81 -3.28 -2.15
C GLU A 106 -17.93 -3.73 -3.33
N ASN A 107 -18.56 -4.33 -4.35
CA ASN A 107 -17.84 -4.93 -5.46
C ASN A 107 -17.09 -3.87 -6.29
N GLU A 108 -15.79 -4.13 -6.43
CA GLU A 108 -14.78 -3.60 -7.34
C GLU A 108 -15.02 -2.23 -7.97
N LEU A 109 -14.30 -1.22 -7.47
CA LEU A 109 -13.84 -0.06 -8.25
C LEU A 109 -14.97 0.75 -8.94
N TYR A 110 -16.22 0.56 -8.52
CA TYR A 110 -17.36 1.35 -8.96
C TYR A 110 -17.34 2.66 -8.20
N LEU A 111 -17.15 3.74 -8.94
CA LEU A 111 -17.42 5.08 -8.46
C LEU A 111 -18.89 5.39 -8.68
N ALA A 112 -19.59 5.81 -7.62
CA ALA A 112 -20.74 6.67 -7.82
C ALA A 112 -20.24 8.02 -8.34
N GLU A 113 -21.00 8.67 -9.24
CA GLU A 113 -20.66 10.01 -9.76
C GLU A 113 -20.43 11.03 -8.63
N SER A 114 -21.04 10.77 -7.47
CA SER A 114 -21.05 11.60 -6.28
C SER A 114 -19.82 11.48 -5.37
N TYR A 115 -18.81 10.68 -5.72
CA TYR A 115 -17.61 10.58 -4.88
C TYR A 115 -16.81 11.88 -4.86
N ILE A 116 -16.33 12.20 -3.66
CA ILE A 116 -15.58 13.41 -3.33
C ILE A 116 -14.11 13.04 -3.22
N PHE A 117 -13.30 13.64 -4.10
CA PHE A 117 -11.86 13.40 -4.16
C PHE A 117 -11.11 14.52 -3.45
N ARG A 118 -10.15 14.16 -2.61
CA ARG A 118 -9.32 15.11 -1.86
C ARG A 118 -7.86 14.67 -1.88
N GLU A 119 -6.97 15.65 -1.90
CA GLU A 119 -5.54 15.46 -1.78
C GLU A 119 -5.11 15.68 -0.32
N LEU A 120 -4.52 14.67 0.30
CA LEU A 120 -3.86 14.81 1.61
C LEU A 120 -2.45 15.35 1.43
N THR A 121 -1.71 14.73 0.52
CA THR A 121 -0.36 15.15 0.10
C THR A 121 -0.19 14.92 -1.39
N GLU A 122 0.94 15.33 -1.98
CA GLU A 122 1.19 15.32 -3.43
C GLU A 122 0.85 14.00 -4.14
N ASP A 123 1.02 12.86 -3.47
CA ASP A 123 0.77 11.52 -4.04
C ASP A 123 -0.17 10.65 -3.19
N VAL A 124 -0.92 11.27 -2.27
CA VAL A 124 -1.83 10.55 -1.37
C VAL A 124 -3.20 11.20 -1.43
N PHE A 125 -4.16 10.43 -1.95
CA PHE A 125 -5.51 10.89 -2.21
C PHE A 125 -6.51 10.08 -1.43
N ILE A 126 -7.53 10.76 -0.94
CA ILE A 126 -8.63 10.16 -0.19
C ILE A 126 -9.93 10.36 -0.96
N VAL A 127 -10.76 9.33 -0.97
CA VAL A 127 -12.04 9.32 -1.67
C VAL A 127 -13.14 9.03 -0.68
N PHE A 128 -14.09 9.96 -0.60
CA PHE A 128 -15.27 9.88 0.24
C PHE A 128 -16.56 9.67 -0.57
N ASP A 129 -17.57 9.10 0.07
CA ASP A 129 -18.96 9.24 -0.39
C ASP A 129 -19.56 10.62 0.02
N GLU A 130 -20.80 10.87 -0.38
CA GLU A 130 -21.52 12.11 -0.05
C GLU A 130 -21.72 12.32 1.47
N GLN A 131 -21.69 11.23 2.24
CA GLN A 131 -21.83 11.24 3.69
C GLN A 131 -20.50 11.50 4.41
N MET A 132 -19.41 11.73 3.66
CA MET A 132 -18.04 11.89 4.14
C MET A 132 -17.46 10.63 4.80
N THR A 133 -17.92 9.45 4.35
CA THR A 133 -17.36 8.16 4.75
C THR A 133 -16.23 7.76 3.80
N LEU A 134 -15.11 7.32 4.35
CA LEU A 134 -13.94 6.87 3.60
C LEU A 134 -14.29 5.64 2.77
N LYS A 135 -14.01 5.70 1.46
CA LYS A 135 -14.15 4.58 0.53
C LYS A 135 -12.80 4.07 0.05
N TYR A 136 -11.93 4.98 -0.38
CA TYR A 136 -10.61 4.63 -0.88
C TYR A 136 -9.53 5.56 -0.33
N LEU A 137 -8.37 4.97 -0.07
CA LEU A 137 -7.10 5.68 0.04
C LEU A 137 -6.25 5.24 -1.16
N ILE A 138 -5.69 6.21 -1.88
CA ILE A 138 -4.93 6.00 -3.10
C ILE A 138 -3.55 6.57 -2.88
N ILE A 139 -2.53 5.73 -3.06
CA ILE A 139 -1.13 6.11 -2.99
C ILE A 139 -0.54 5.98 -4.39
N GLU A 140 -0.21 7.11 -5.01
CA GLU A 140 0.49 7.16 -6.30
C GLU A 140 2.01 7.21 -6.09
N LYS A 141 2.75 6.93 -7.18
CA LYS A 141 4.21 6.98 -7.22
C LYS A 141 4.87 6.18 -6.11
N THR A 142 4.36 4.98 -5.82
CA THR A 142 4.87 4.11 -4.75
C THR A 142 6.37 3.85 -4.87
N SER A 143 6.90 3.83 -6.09
CA SER A 143 8.31 3.68 -6.40
C SER A 143 9.23 4.80 -5.89
N THR A 144 8.66 5.92 -5.47
CA THR A 144 9.40 7.04 -4.83
C THR A 144 9.50 6.91 -3.32
N PHE A 145 8.87 5.89 -2.73
CA PHE A 145 8.94 5.65 -1.30
C PHE A 145 10.30 5.05 -0.93
N ASN A 146 10.73 5.28 0.30
CA ASN A 146 11.91 4.62 0.85
C ASN A 146 11.52 3.22 1.36
N TYR A 147 11.91 2.18 0.64
CA TYR A 147 11.65 0.79 1.04
C TYR A 147 12.71 0.35 2.05
N GLN A 148 12.44 0.47 3.35
CA GLN A 148 13.35 -0.07 4.37
C GLN A 148 13.62 -1.56 4.10
N ASN A 149 14.89 -1.96 4.20
CA ASN A 149 15.48 -3.27 3.82
C ASN A 149 15.82 -3.44 2.33
N ILE A 150 15.21 -2.65 1.45
CA ILE A 150 15.68 -2.44 0.08
C ILE A 150 16.32 -1.05 0.09
N ASN A 151 17.62 -0.96 0.42
CA ASN A 151 18.36 0.32 0.34
C ASN A 151 17.92 1.12 -0.90
N ASN A 152 17.94 2.47 -0.82
CA ASN A 152 17.40 3.44 -1.79
C ASN A 152 17.73 3.17 -3.30
N ASP A 153 18.44 2.12 -3.64
CA ASP A 153 18.76 1.56 -4.95
C ASP A 153 17.56 1.24 -5.85
N LEU A 154 16.32 1.29 -5.37
CA LEU A 154 15.14 1.37 -6.25
C LEU A 154 15.26 2.52 -7.27
N TYR A 155 15.86 3.65 -6.88
CA TYR A 155 16.06 4.77 -7.81
C TYR A 155 16.92 4.42 -9.01
N ASN A 156 17.83 3.45 -8.87
CA ASN A 156 18.82 3.08 -9.88
C ASN A 156 18.31 2.01 -10.86
N LEU A 157 17.16 1.38 -10.59
CA LEU A 157 16.59 0.38 -11.47
C LEU A 157 15.90 1.00 -12.69
N GLU A 158 15.97 0.28 -13.81
CA GLU A 158 15.15 0.57 -14.99
C GLU A 158 13.65 0.51 -14.63
N ALA A 159 12.84 1.31 -15.33
CA ALA A 159 11.43 1.49 -14.99
C ALA A 159 10.64 0.17 -14.97
N GLU A 160 10.91 -0.75 -15.90
CA GLU A 160 10.22 -2.05 -15.96
C GLU A 160 10.63 -2.95 -14.80
N THR A 161 11.94 -3.08 -14.54
CA THR A 161 12.46 -3.87 -13.40
C THR A 161 11.96 -3.33 -12.06
N LYS A 162 11.88 -2.01 -11.92
CA LYS A 162 11.29 -1.34 -10.75
C LYS A 162 9.82 -1.71 -10.58
N TYR A 163 9.04 -1.69 -11.65
CA TYR A 163 7.64 -2.08 -11.61
C TYR A 163 7.46 -3.56 -11.22
N ASP A 164 8.27 -4.45 -11.80
CA ASP A 164 8.24 -5.87 -11.46
C ASP A 164 8.65 -6.14 -10.01
N LEU A 165 9.64 -5.41 -9.48
CA LEU A 165 10.01 -5.50 -8.07
C LEU A 165 8.88 -5.03 -7.14
N ILE A 166 8.17 -3.94 -7.48
CA ILE A 166 7.02 -3.46 -6.72
C ILE A 166 5.88 -4.48 -6.73
N LYS A 167 5.63 -5.14 -7.87
CA LYS A 167 4.66 -6.25 -7.93
C LYS A 167 5.05 -7.40 -7.01
N LEU A 168 6.33 -7.81 -7.05
CA LEU A 168 6.81 -8.90 -6.20
C LEU A 168 6.67 -8.55 -4.73
N TYR A 169 7.11 -7.35 -4.34
CA TYR A 169 6.92 -6.83 -2.99
C TYR A 169 5.44 -6.87 -2.58
N PHE A 170 4.53 -6.40 -3.45
CA PHE A 170 3.10 -6.47 -3.18
C PHE A 170 2.63 -7.91 -2.98
N LYS A 171 3.06 -8.88 -3.81
CA LYS A 171 2.70 -10.30 -3.63
C LYS A 171 3.26 -10.89 -2.35
N ILE A 172 4.53 -10.60 -2.02
CA ILE A 172 5.22 -11.06 -0.80
C ILE A 172 4.44 -10.72 0.46
N TYR A 173 3.77 -9.56 0.51
CA TYR A 173 3.03 -9.17 1.70
C TYR A 173 1.51 -9.39 1.60
N THR A 174 1.03 -10.08 0.56
CA THR A 174 -0.42 -10.19 0.32
C THR A 174 -0.93 -11.55 -0.12
N TYR A 175 -0.04 -12.51 -0.37
CA TYR A 175 -0.40 -13.88 -0.70
C TYR A 175 -1.31 -14.50 0.38
N ASN A 176 -2.12 -15.49 -0.01
CA ASN A 176 -2.84 -16.29 0.95
C ASN A 176 -1.88 -17.28 1.62
N GLN A 177 -1.50 -17.00 2.86
CA GLN A 177 -0.63 -17.87 3.67
C GLN A 177 -1.14 -19.32 3.83
N ASN A 178 -2.44 -19.57 3.59
CA ASN A 178 -3.01 -20.91 3.65
C ASN A 178 -3.04 -21.63 2.30
N ASP A 179 -2.55 -21.00 1.22
CA ASP A 179 -2.49 -21.58 -0.12
C ASP A 179 -1.04 -21.95 -0.46
N VAL A 180 -0.71 -23.21 -0.18
CA VAL A 180 0.61 -23.82 -0.45
C VAL A 180 1.03 -23.65 -1.92
N VAL A 181 0.10 -23.71 -2.86
CA VAL A 181 0.39 -23.56 -4.29
C VAL A 181 0.74 -22.10 -4.59
N GLU A 182 0.04 -21.14 -3.98
CA GLU A 182 0.38 -19.72 -4.09
C GLU A 182 1.77 -19.42 -3.54
N ILE A 183 2.12 -19.97 -2.36
CA ILE A 183 3.44 -19.80 -1.74
C ILE A 183 4.54 -20.36 -2.64
N GLN A 184 4.37 -21.58 -3.16
CA GLN A 184 5.35 -22.20 -4.06
C GLN A 184 5.54 -21.37 -5.35
N ASN A 185 4.44 -20.91 -5.96
CA ASN A 185 4.50 -20.06 -7.14
C ASN A 185 5.23 -18.74 -6.85
N LEU A 186 4.99 -18.13 -5.69
CA LEU A 186 5.67 -16.90 -5.27
C LEU A 186 7.18 -17.11 -5.11
N ILE A 187 7.61 -18.20 -4.49
CA ILE A 187 9.03 -18.57 -4.40
C ILE A 187 9.65 -18.66 -5.80
N ASP A 188 8.99 -19.36 -6.72
CA ASP A 188 9.47 -19.53 -8.09
C ASP A 188 9.54 -18.20 -8.86
N GLU A 189 8.56 -17.31 -8.65
CA GLU A 189 8.57 -15.97 -9.20
C GLU A 189 9.75 -15.13 -8.69
N ILE A 190 10.05 -15.17 -7.39
CA ILE A 190 11.20 -14.46 -6.80
C ILE A 190 12.51 -15.00 -7.40
N ILE A 191 12.67 -16.32 -7.49
CA ILE A 191 13.86 -16.95 -8.08
C ILE A 191 14.02 -16.54 -9.55
N SER A 192 12.93 -16.55 -10.31
CA SER A 192 12.91 -16.17 -11.72
C SER A 192 13.32 -14.71 -11.91
N PHE A 193 12.77 -13.80 -11.12
CA PHE A 193 13.11 -12.38 -11.16
C PHE A 193 14.61 -12.15 -10.90
N LYS A 194 15.16 -12.80 -9.87
CA LYS A 194 16.59 -12.70 -9.55
C LYS A 194 17.48 -13.23 -10.67
N LYS A 195 17.09 -14.31 -11.34
CA LYS A 195 17.86 -14.89 -12.45
C LYS A 195 17.86 -14.01 -13.69
N ASN A 196 16.75 -13.33 -13.95
CA ASN A 196 16.54 -12.54 -15.16
C ASN A 196 16.94 -11.07 -15.01
N THR A 197 17.18 -10.60 -13.79
CA THR A 197 17.60 -9.22 -13.51
C THR A 197 19.12 -9.13 -13.41
N ALA A 198 19.76 -8.58 -14.44
CA ALA A 198 21.20 -8.33 -14.41
C ALA A 198 21.55 -7.23 -13.38
N ASN A 199 22.68 -7.38 -12.69
CA ASN A 199 23.19 -6.41 -11.71
C ASN A 199 22.17 -6.02 -10.62
N LEU A 200 21.40 -6.98 -10.12
CA LEU A 200 20.53 -6.76 -8.97
C LEU A 200 21.34 -6.24 -7.79
N ASP A 201 20.88 -5.13 -7.19
CA ASP A 201 21.55 -4.54 -6.04
C ASP A 201 21.66 -5.55 -4.89
N LEU A 202 22.74 -5.44 -4.11
CA LEU A 202 23.01 -6.35 -2.99
C LEU A 202 21.88 -6.31 -1.95
N GLY A 203 21.36 -5.13 -1.61
CA GLY A 203 20.26 -4.95 -0.67
C GLY A 203 18.99 -5.65 -1.15
N ILE A 204 18.61 -5.44 -2.42
CA ILE A 204 17.45 -6.13 -3.02
C ILE A 204 17.67 -7.65 -3.01
N SER A 205 18.86 -8.11 -3.39
CA SER A 205 19.17 -9.54 -3.42
C SER A 205 19.13 -10.18 -2.04
N VAL A 206 19.59 -9.49 -0.99
CA VAL A 206 19.52 -9.95 0.40
C VAL A 206 18.07 -10.06 0.85
N PHE A 207 17.29 -8.99 0.68
CA PHE A 207 15.86 -8.96 0.97
C PHE A 207 15.13 -10.16 0.34
N LEU A 208 15.28 -10.37 -0.97
CA LEU A 208 14.60 -11.47 -1.67
C LEU A 208 15.05 -12.87 -1.20
N ASN A 209 16.28 -13.02 -0.68
CA ASN A 209 16.73 -14.29 -0.10
C ASN A 209 16.09 -14.55 1.27
N GLU A 210 15.96 -13.52 2.09
CA GLU A 210 15.29 -13.60 3.39
C GLU A 210 13.82 -14.00 3.18
N GLU A 211 13.13 -13.35 2.23
CA GLU A 211 11.74 -13.69 1.90
C GLU A 211 11.58 -15.12 1.35
N ILE A 212 12.50 -15.60 0.49
CA ILE A 212 12.49 -17.02 0.08
C ILE A 212 12.63 -17.96 1.27
N THR A 213 13.45 -17.59 2.26
CA THR A 213 13.70 -18.43 3.44
C THR A 213 12.45 -18.49 4.30
N TYR A 214 11.86 -17.34 4.59
CA TYR A 214 10.59 -17.22 5.31
C TYR A 214 9.46 -18.02 4.65
N LEU A 215 9.25 -17.86 3.33
CA LEU A 215 8.21 -18.58 2.59
C LEU A 215 8.41 -20.11 2.59
N LYS A 216 9.66 -20.58 2.63
CA LYS A 216 9.96 -22.02 2.75
C LYS A 216 9.65 -22.57 4.13
N ASP A 217 9.93 -21.79 5.17
CA ASP A 217 9.60 -22.18 6.54
C ASP A 217 8.07 -22.30 6.71
N GLU A 218 7.29 -21.39 6.12
CA GLU A 218 5.82 -21.50 6.10
C GLU A 218 5.30 -22.76 5.38
N LEU A 219 5.96 -23.20 4.30
CA LEU A 219 5.59 -24.46 3.64
C LEU A 219 5.77 -25.66 4.55
N VAL A 220 6.86 -25.72 5.31
CA VAL A 220 7.14 -26.83 6.23
C VAL A 220 6.09 -26.88 7.34
N ASP A 221 5.76 -25.74 7.93
CA ASP A 221 4.76 -25.66 9.00
C ASP A 221 3.35 -26.06 8.50
N SER A 222 3.05 -25.85 7.22
CA SER A 222 1.76 -26.23 6.61
C SER A 222 1.59 -27.74 6.35
N GLU A 223 2.69 -28.51 6.27
CA GLU A 223 2.66 -29.96 6.07
C GLU A 223 2.50 -30.75 7.38
N GLU A 224 2.71 -30.11 8.54
CA GLU A 224 2.59 -30.73 9.87
C GLU A 224 1.15 -30.70 10.47
N VAL A 225 0.16 -30.17 9.74
CA VAL A 225 -1.24 -29.99 10.20
C VAL A 225 -2.20 -31.03 9.62
#